data_AF-A0AB35XZ47-F1
#
_entry.id   AF-A0AB35XZ47-F1
#
_cell.length_a   1.000
_cell.length_b   1.000
_cell.length_c   1.000
_cell.angle_alpha   90.00
_cell.angle_beta   90.00
_cell.angle_gamma   90.00
#
_symmetry.space_group_name_H-M   'P 1'
#
loop_
_entity.id
_entity.type
_entity.pdbx_description
1 polymer ?
#
loop_
_entity_poly.entity_id
_entity_poly.type
_entity_poly.pdbx_seq_one_letter_code
_entity_poly.pdbx_strand_id
1 'polypeptide(L)' 'MEFKLISIASIIAFYGCYFVKMFHQKKQGIQTDQIGKNKVGFVKFVEITMKIAAILVFIAGLSSIFF' A
#
# COMPACT_ATOMS: atom_id res chain seq x y z
N MET A 1 -10.58 3.88 -24.70
CA MET A 1 -11.21 3.29 -23.49
C MET A 1 -10.51 2.00 -23.07
N GLU A 2 -10.20 1.09 -24.00
CA GLU A 2 -9.46 -0.17 -23.75
C GLU A 2 -8.21 -0.02 -22.85
N PHE A 3 -7.30 0.91 -23.18
CA PHE A 3 -6.07 1.12 -22.40
C PHE A 3 -6.31 1.64 -20.98
N LYS A 4 -7.38 2.42 -20.77
CA LYS A 4 -7.78 2.93 -19.46
C LYS A 4 -8.29 1.79 -18.57
N LEU A 5 -9.07 0.88 -19.15
CA LEU A 5 -9.58 -0.30 -18.46
C LEU A 5 -8.44 -1.25 -18.06
N ILE A 6 -7.48 -1.50 -18.96
CA ILE A 6 -6.30 -2.32 -18.69
C ILE A 6 -5.43 -1.71 -17.58
N SER A 7 -5.27 -0.38 -17.59
CA SER A 7 -4.49 0.33 -16.57
C SER A 7 -5.14 0.25 -15.19
N ILE A 8 -6.46 0.46 -15.11
CA ILE A 8 -7.23 0.31 -13.86
C ILE A 8 -7.15 -1.13 -13.36
N ALA A 9 -7.36 -2.11 -14.24
CA ALA A 9 -7.27 -3.52 -13.89
C ALA A 9 -5.89 -3.90 -13.34
N SER A 10 -4.82 -3.38 -13.95
CA SER A 10 -3.44 -3.63 -13.50
C SER A 10 -3.15 -3.04 -12.13
N ILE A 11 -3.56 -1.78 -11.88
CA ILE A 11 -3.40 -1.13 -10.57
C ILE A 11 -4.21 -1.88 -9.50
N ILE A 12 -5.47 -2.22 -9.79
CA ILE A 12 -6.32 -2.94 -8.84
C ILE A 12 -5.77 -4.33 -8.55
N ALA A 13 -5.30 -5.06 -9.56
CA ALA A 13 -4.70 -6.37 -9.36
C ALA A 13 -3.45 -6.28 -8.47
N PHE A 14 -2.54 -5.35 -8.78
CA PHE A 14 -1.27 -5.22 -8.07
C PHE A 14 -1.48 -4.75 -6.61
N TYR A 15 -2.19 -3.65 -6.41
CA TYR A 15 -2.43 -3.10 -5.07
C TYR A 15 -3.48 -3.90 -4.29
N GLY A 16 -4.48 -4.47 -4.97
CA GLY A 16 -5.44 -5.39 -4.36
C GLY A 16 -4.75 -6.61 -3.79
N CYS A 17 -3.86 -7.27 -4.55
CA CYS A 17 -3.05 -8.37 -4.05
C CYS A 17 -2.19 -7.95 -2.85
N TYR A 18 -1.59 -6.76 -2.88
CA TYR A 18 -0.81 -6.21 -1.77
C TYR A 18 -1.64 -6.04 -0.49
N PHE A 19 -2.82 -5.41 -0.57
CA PHE A 19 -3.70 -5.21 0.58
C PHE A 19 -4.28 -6.51 1.11
N VAL A 20 -4.70 -7.42 0.22
CA VAL A 20 -5.18 -8.76 0.59
C VAL A 20 -4.10 -9.53 1.33
N LYS A 21 -2.85 -9.48 0.85
CA LYS A 21 -1.70 -10.08 1.55
C LYS A 21 -1.52 -9.48 2.94
N MET A 22 -1.55 -8.14 3.07
CA MET A 22 -1.46 -7.48 4.38
C MET A 22 -2.60 -7.88 5.33
N PHE A 23 -3.84 -7.99 4.83
CA PHE A 23 -4.99 -8.38 5.64
C PHE A 23 -4.87 -9.84 6.12
N HIS A 24 -4.48 -10.76 5.23
CA HIS A 24 -4.23 -12.15 5.60
C HIS A 24 -3.10 -12.28 6.62
N GLN A 25 -2.01 -11.53 6.46
CA GLN A 25 -0.91 -11.48 7.42
C GLN A 25 -1.39 -10.99 8.80
N LYS A 26 -2.21 -9.93 8.83
CA LYS A 26 -2.82 -9.44 10.08
C LYS A 26 -3.70 -10.49 10.74
N LYS A 27 -4.52 -11.21 9.96
CA LYS A 27 -5.39 -12.30 10.46
C LYS A 27 -4.58 -13.48 11.02
N GLN A 28 -3.39 -13.72 10.48
CA GLN A 28 -2.45 -14.75 10.96
C GLN A 28 -1.56 -14.27 12.13
N GLY A 29 -1.79 -13.06 12.65
CA GLY A 29 -1.01 -12.50 13.76
C GLY A 29 0.37 -11.98 13.36
N ILE A 30 0.68 -11.92 12.07
CA ILE A 30 1.92 -11.36 11.56
C ILE A 30 1.83 -9.84 11.67
N GLN A 31 2.63 -9.26 12.57
CA GLN A 31 2.87 -7.82 12.58
C GLN A 31 3.84 -7.46 11.47
N THR A 32 3.38 -6.64 10.52
CA THR A 32 4.24 -6.04 9.48
C THR A 32 5.01 -4.82 9.98
N ASP A 33 4.56 -4.23 11.10
CA ASP A 33 5.14 -3.05 11.75
C ASP A 33 6.32 -3.40 12.66
N GLN A 34 7.28 -4.17 12.13
CA GLN A 34 8.42 -4.66 12.91
C GLN A 34 9.56 -3.66 12.99
N ILE A 35 9.72 -2.80 11.98
CA ILE A 35 10.81 -1.84 11.88
C ILE A 35 10.75 -0.88 13.08
N GLY A 36 9.57 -0.34 13.37
CA GLY A 36 9.31 0.52 14.52
C GLY A 36 8.92 -0.20 15.81
N LYS A 37 8.91 -1.55 15.85
CA LYS A 37 8.43 -2.28 17.02
C LYS A 37 9.36 -2.07 18.22
N ASN A 38 8.80 -1.64 19.35
CA ASN A 38 9.53 -1.27 20.58
C ASN A 38 10.57 -0.14 20.40
N LYS A 39 10.51 0.60 19.29
CA LYS A 39 11.35 1.77 19.02
C LYS A 39 10.46 3.02 19.04
N VAL A 40 10.81 4.01 19.86
CA VAL A 40 10.16 5.33 19.86
C VAL A 40 11.10 6.30 19.15
N GLY A 41 10.61 7.06 18.16
CA GLY A 41 11.40 8.05 17.42
C GLY A 41 11.49 7.82 15.90
N PHE A 42 12.65 8.13 15.31
CA PHE A 42 12.87 8.20 13.85
C PHE A 42 12.45 6.92 13.10
N VAL A 43 12.74 5.75 13.65
CA VAL A 43 12.43 4.47 13.00
C VAL A 43 10.92 4.23 12.87
N LYS A 44 10.14 4.62 13.88
CA LYS A 44 8.66 4.55 13.81
C LYS A 44 8.11 5.59 12.83
N PHE A 45 8.71 6.77 12.78
CA PHE A 45 8.36 7.81 11.80
C PHE A 45 8.60 7.33 10.36
N VAL A 46 9.74 6.72 10.07
CA VAL A 46 10.04 6.16 8.74
C VAL A 46 9.03 5.09 8.34
N GLU A 47 8.68 4.18 9.26
CA GLU A 47 7.66 3.15 9.01
C GLU A 47 6.29 3.77 8.66
N ILE A 48 5.86 4.78 9.41
CA ILE A 48 4.59 5.48 9.16
C ILE A 48 4.64 6.24 7.83
N THR A 49 5.71 7.00 7.58
CA THR A 49 5.89 7.75 6.34
C THR A 49 5.91 6.83 5.12
N MET A 50 6.55 5.66 5.19
CA MET A 50 6.56 4.67 4.12
C MET A 50 5.15 4.13 3.83
N LYS A 51 4.37 3.83 4.88
CA LYS A 51 2.97 3.41 4.73
C LYS A 51 2.11 4.49 4.08
N ILE A 52 2.27 5.73 4.50
CA ILE A 52 1.56 6.88 3.94
C ILE A 52 1.94 7.07 2.47
N ALA A 53 3.23 7.01 2.14
CA ALA A 53 3.72 7.11 0.77
C ALA A 53 3.15 6.01 -0.14
N ALA A 54 3.07 4.76 0.35
CA ALA A 54 2.48 3.65 -0.41
C ALA A 54 1.00 3.89 -0.75
N ILE A 55 0.22 4.46 0.18
CA ILE A 55 -1.18 4.82 -0.05
C ILE A 55 -1.29 6.00 -1.01
N LEU A 56 -0.45 7.02 -0.85
CA LEU A 56 -0.40 8.20 -1.73
C LEU A 56 -0.10 7.82 -3.18
N VAL A 57 0.90 6.96 -3.42
CA VAL A 57 1.23 6.50 -4.78
C VAL A 57 0.07 5.74 -5.41
N PHE A 58 -0.66 4.92 -4.64
CA PHE A 58 -1.85 4.24 -5.14
C PHE A 58 -2.95 5.23 -5.57
N ILE A 59 -3.26 6.22 -4.72
CA ILE A 59 -4.27 7.25 -5.01
C ILE A 59 -3.83 8.10 -6.22
N ALA A 60 -2.57 8.51 -6.26
CA ALA A 60 -1.99 9.29 -7.36
C ALA A 60 -2.08 8.51 -8.68
N GLY A 61 -1.71 7.23 -8.67
CA GLY A 61 -1.82 6.34 -9.84
C GLY A 61 -3.25 6.20 -10.34
N LEU A 62 -4.23 6.08 -9.43
CA LEU A 62 -5.65 6.09 -9.83
C LEU A 62 -6.04 7.45 -10.44
N SER A 63 -5.72 8.57 -9.78
CA SER A 63 -6.05 9.90 -10.28
C SER A 63 -5.44 10.18 -11.65
N SER A 64 -4.21 9.72 -11.92
CA SER A 64 -3.51 9.87 -13.19
C SER A 64 -4.17 9.12 -14.35
N ILE A 65 -5.02 8.14 -14.08
CA ILE A 65 -5.78 7.42 -15.12
C ILE A 65 -7.12 8.14 -15.41
N PHE A 66 -7.61 8.93 -14.45
CA PHE A 66 -8.86 9.67 -14.57
C PHE A 66 -8.68 11.08 -15.15
N PHE A 67 -7.58 11.75 -14.82
CA PHE A 67 -7.14 13.02 -15.40
C PHE A 67 -6.54 12.80 -16.79
#